data_AF-V9ESE5-F1
#
_entry.id   AF-V9ESE5-F1
#
_cell.length_a   1.000
_cell.length_b   1.000
_cell.length_c   1.000
_cell.angle_alpha   90.00
_cell.angle_beta   90.00
_cell.angle_gamma   90.00
#
_symmetry.space_group_name_H-M   'P 1'
#
loop_
_entity.id
_entity.type
_entity.pdbx_description
1 polymer ?
#
loop_
_entity_poly.entity_id
_entity_poly.type
_entity_poly.pdbx_seq_one_letter_code
_entity_poly.pdbx_strand_id
1 'polypeptide(L)'
;MINQDDAAFLAELTGFLDDYEAPIEIHEPDLASNLLLDSDQLLVETEALLLSSNEYPTEPAHAELSTVERVRKMKNAQAAKRRLKYRKKLRSERETLEDEEKLLSEELEELQRARKRAKALGDKTLATSTWRAIAIRQKEGRLVAEEQQRRLQNAVENRAKAIEEIARMIRDDMKGSKHTANIEMDKRSLLKLNADDTVLFDEFLDDLEVMYPRTDEVFQACGAEEKPTMSYRLGPHRKREGDVEYIDNLDVLLIPFSFEQTCDTMWQSMTRLYRQRDWYHYN
;
A
#
# COMPACT_ATOMS: atom_id res chain seq x y z
N MET A 1 -8.98 -14.01 2.87
CA MET A 1 -8.83 -14.32 4.29
C MET A 1 -7.70 -13.46 4.80
N ILE A 2 -7.95 -12.63 5.83
CA ILE A 2 -6.88 -11.89 6.52
C ILE A 2 -6.36 -12.85 7.59
N ASN A 3 -5.05 -13.08 7.65
CA ASN A 3 -4.50 -14.10 8.51
C ASN A 3 -4.73 -13.73 9.98
N GLN A 4 -5.27 -14.66 10.73
CA GLN A 4 -5.63 -14.46 12.13
C GLN A 4 -4.38 -14.24 13.00
N ASP A 5 -3.24 -14.77 12.54
CA ASP A 5 -1.92 -14.64 13.14
C ASP A 5 -1.36 -13.21 13.08
N ASP A 6 -1.60 -12.48 11.98
CA ASP A 6 -1.17 -11.08 11.82
C ASP A 6 -1.87 -10.16 12.83
N ALA A 7 -3.15 -10.45 13.14
CA ALA A 7 -3.93 -9.71 14.12
C ALA A 7 -3.50 -10.04 15.57
N ALA A 8 -3.16 -11.29 15.86
CA ALA A 8 -2.65 -11.71 17.16
C ALA A 8 -1.28 -11.06 17.46
N PHE A 9 -0.36 -11.10 16.48
CA PHE A 9 0.97 -10.48 16.60
C PHE A 9 0.90 -8.97 16.83
N LEU A 10 0.00 -8.26 16.14
CA LEU A 10 -0.19 -6.82 16.33
C LEU A 10 -0.79 -6.48 17.71
N ALA A 11 -1.66 -7.33 18.25
CA ALA A 11 -2.21 -7.16 19.60
C ALA A 11 -1.14 -7.37 20.69
N GLU A 12 -0.27 -8.37 20.53
CA GLU A 12 0.87 -8.62 21.40
C GLU A 12 1.88 -7.45 21.36
N LEU A 13 2.14 -6.91 20.16
CA LEU A 13 3.00 -5.73 19.98
C LEU A 13 2.41 -4.47 20.65
N THR A 14 1.09 -4.28 20.65
CA THR A 14 0.46 -3.16 21.37
C THR A 14 0.54 -3.32 22.89
N GLY A 15 0.31 -4.52 23.42
CA GLY A 15 0.46 -4.78 24.87
C GLY A 15 1.88 -4.51 25.37
N PHE A 16 2.89 -4.94 24.61
CA PHE A 16 4.30 -4.67 24.93
C PHE A 16 4.67 -3.18 24.92
N LEU A 17 3.94 -2.35 24.16
CA LEU A 17 4.18 -0.90 24.12
C LEU A 17 3.47 -0.17 25.28
N ASP A 18 2.27 -0.61 25.65
CA ASP A 18 1.54 -0.06 26.81
C ASP A 18 2.28 -0.35 28.14
N ASP A 19 2.90 -1.54 28.27
CA ASP A 19 3.77 -1.91 29.41
C ASP A 19 4.99 -0.97 29.58
N TYR A 20 5.38 -0.23 28.54
CA TYR A 20 6.50 0.71 28.55
C TYR A 20 6.09 2.17 28.82
N GLU A 21 4.79 2.46 28.92
CA GLU A 21 4.27 3.83 29.10
C GLU A 21 3.85 4.13 30.56
N ALA A 22 4.01 3.16 31.47
CA ALA A 22 3.87 3.37 32.90
C ALA A 22 4.92 4.36 33.45
N PRO A 23 4.53 5.45 34.13
CA PRO A 23 5.47 6.30 34.85
C PRO A 23 6.16 5.51 35.95
N ILE A 24 7.50 5.49 35.95
CA ILE A 24 8.26 5.05 37.11
C ILE A 24 8.14 6.17 38.17
N GLU A 25 7.12 6.06 39.03
CA GLU A 25 7.01 6.89 40.22
C GLU A 25 8.13 6.54 41.19
N ILE A 26 9.26 7.24 41.07
CA ILE A 26 10.29 7.28 42.11
C ILE A 26 9.72 8.12 43.26
N HIS A 27 9.01 7.48 44.17
CA HIS A 27 8.62 8.11 45.42
C HIS A 27 9.85 8.18 46.34
N GLU A 28 10.53 9.33 46.34
CA GLU A 28 11.54 9.63 47.36
C GLU A 28 10.91 9.58 48.76
N PRO A 29 11.40 8.72 49.67
CA PRO A 29 10.96 8.75 51.05
C PRO A 29 11.82 9.75 51.85
N ASP A 30 11.24 10.91 52.16
CA ASP A 30 11.76 11.95 53.09
C ASP A 30 12.33 11.40 54.42
N LEU A 31 11.99 10.16 54.76
CA LEU A 31 12.43 9.45 55.96
C LEU A 31 13.96 9.28 56.05
N ALA A 32 14.65 9.13 54.91
CA ALA A 32 16.10 8.92 54.88
C ALA A 32 16.88 10.15 55.34
N SER A 33 16.48 11.34 54.89
CA SER A 33 17.09 12.62 55.24
C SER A 33 16.93 12.94 56.73
N ASN A 34 15.75 12.65 57.28
CA ASN A 34 15.44 12.89 58.69
C ASN A 34 16.26 11.98 59.64
N LEU A 35 16.41 10.69 59.32
CA LEU A 35 17.25 9.75 60.08
C LEU A 35 18.73 10.14 60.11
N LEU A 36 19.21 10.81 59.06
CA LEU A 36 20.61 11.19 58.91
C LEU A 36 20.96 12.45 59.72
N LEU A 37 20.03 13.43 59.76
CA LEU A 37 20.11 14.59 60.65
C LEU A 37 20.14 14.17 62.13
N ASP A 38 19.26 13.25 62.53
CA ASP A 38 19.16 12.77 63.91
C ASP A 38 20.46 12.05 64.37
N SER A 39 21.08 11.28 63.47
CA SER A 39 22.41 10.67 63.68
C SER A 39 23.52 11.69 63.88
N ASP A 40 23.60 12.73 63.03
CA ASP A 40 24.64 13.75 63.15
C ASP A 40 24.43 14.64 64.39
N GLN A 41 23.18 14.89 64.80
CA GLN A 41 22.88 15.61 66.05
C GLN A 41 23.23 14.78 67.30
N LEU A 42 22.86 13.49 67.37
CA LEU A 42 23.29 12.59 68.45
C LEU A 42 24.82 12.50 68.54
N LEU A 43 25.53 12.51 67.41
CA LEU A 43 26.99 12.53 67.41
C LEU A 43 27.54 13.83 68.02
N VAL A 44 27.02 15.00 67.63
CA VAL A 44 27.42 16.29 68.22
C VAL A 44 27.16 16.34 69.74
N GLU A 45 26.02 15.82 70.20
CA GLU A 45 25.70 15.75 71.63
C GLU A 45 26.66 14.81 72.39
N THR A 46 26.98 13.64 71.83
CA THR A 46 27.98 12.74 72.45
C THR A 46 29.41 13.33 72.45
N GLU A 47 29.79 14.07 71.42
CA GLU A 47 31.09 14.75 71.34
C GLU A 47 31.15 15.92 72.35
N ALA A 48 30.06 16.65 72.57
CA ALA A 48 29.95 17.69 73.62
C ALA A 48 30.04 17.11 75.04
N LEU A 49 29.38 15.98 75.32
CA LEU A 49 29.46 15.29 76.63
C LEU A 49 30.86 14.74 76.93
N LEU A 50 31.58 14.26 75.90
CA LEU A 50 32.97 13.82 76.04
C LEU A 50 33.95 14.98 76.26
N LEU A 51 33.68 16.15 75.70
CA LEU A 51 34.43 17.38 76.00
C LEU A 51 34.17 17.88 77.42
N SER A 52 32.90 17.86 77.88
CA SER A 52 32.53 18.24 79.25
C SER A 52 33.15 17.32 80.31
N SER A 53 33.31 16.03 80.03
CA SER A 53 33.95 15.06 80.96
C SER A 53 35.46 15.27 81.14
N ASN A 54 36.06 16.26 80.49
CA ASN A 54 37.51 16.53 80.57
C ASN A 54 37.86 17.70 81.51
N GLU A 55 36.88 18.40 82.08
CA GLU A 55 37.09 19.40 83.14
C GLU A 55 37.15 18.72 84.52
N TYR A 56 38.36 18.30 84.92
CA TYR A 56 38.64 17.87 86.29
C TYR A 56 39.02 19.05 87.19
N PRO A 57 38.45 19.14 88.41
CA PRO A 57 39.08 19.86 89.51
C PRO A 57 40.23 19.04 90.15
N THR A 58 41.43 19.62 90.11
CA THR A 58 42.60 19.40 91.01
C THR A 58 42.17 19.20 92.48
N GLU A 59 42.70 18.32 93.33
CA GLU A 59 43.70 17.20 93.36
C GLU A 59 43.54 16.53 94.77
N PRO A 60 44.36 15.58 95.29
CA PRO A 60 45.12 14.46 94.70
C PRO A 60 44.90 13.10 95.43
N ALA A 61 45.06 11.95 94.76
CA ALA A 61 45.43 10.69 95.43
C ALA A 61 45.84 9.56 94.46
N HIS A 62 46.82 8.78 94.91
CA HIS A 62 47.38 7.57 94.30
C HIS A 62 46.38 6.64 93.58
N ALA A 63 46.57 6.50 92.28
CA ALA A 63 46.23 5.27 91.55
C ALA A 63 47.28 5.00 90.47
N GLU A 64 48.10 3.98 90.66
CA GLU A 64 48.85 3.38 89.56
C GLU A 64 47.83 2.75 88.59
N LEU A 65 47.38 3.54 87.60
CA LEU A 65 46.46 3.07 86.57
C LEU A 65 47.10 1.84 85.91
N SER A 66 46.53 0.65 86.15
CA SER A 66 47.20 -0.61 85.83
C SER A 66 47.63 -0.62 84.36
N THR A 67 48.76 -1.27 84.06
CA THR A 67 49.32 -1.29 82.70
C THR A 67 48.29 -1.76 81.66
N VAL A 68 47.38 -2.65 82.07
CA VAL A 68 46.23 -3.13 81.30
C VAL A 68 45.27 -1.99 80.90
N GLU A 69 44.95 -1.06 81.80
CA GLU A 69 44.05 0.06 81.52
C GLU A 69 44.69 1.11 80.62
N ARG A 70 45.99 1.40 80.80
CA ARG A 70 46.75 2.25 79.85
C ARG A 70 46.73 1.64 78.44
N VAL A 71 46.96 0.32 78.32
CA VAL A 71 46.89 -0.40 77.04
C VAL A 71 45.48 -0.38 76.44
N ARG A 72 44.42 -0.55 77.24
CA ARG A 72 43.01 -0.41 76.79
C ARG A 72 42.72 0.99 76.27
N LYS A 73 43.09 2.05 77.01
CA LYS A 73 42.93 3.45 76.57
C LYS A 73 43.68 3.73 75.27
N MET A 74 44.91 3.24 75.12
CA MET A 74 45.70 3.41 73.91
C MET A 74 45.10 2.67 72.69
N LYS A 75 44.62 1.44 72.88
CA LYS A 75 43.89 0.68 71.84
C LYS A 75 42.58 1.38 71.43
N ASN A 76 41.82 1.91 72.39
CA ASN A 76 40.59 2.66 72.11
C ASN A 76 40.88 3.96 71.35
N ALA A 77 41.91 4.72 71.73
CA ALA A 77 42.33 5.92 70.99
C ALA A 77 42.77 5.58 69.55
N GLN A 78 43.47 4.46 69.34
CA GLN A 78 43.83 3.99 68.01
C GLN A 78 42.60 3.54 67.19
N ALA A 79 41.62 2.87 67.83
CA ALA A 79 40.35 2.51 67.21
C ALA A 79 39.51 3.75 66.84
N ALA A 80 39.47 4.77 67.70
CA ALA A 80 38.83 6.06 67.41
C ALA A 80 39.48 6.76 66.21
N LYS A 81 40.81 6.80 66.12
CA LYS A 81 41.53 7.31 64.94
C LYS A 81 41.18 6.55 63.65
N ARG A 82 41.02 5.21 63.71
CA ARG A 82 40.57 4.40 62.57
C ARG A 82 39.13 4.73 62.16
N ARG A 83 38.21 4.82 63.12
CA ARG A 83 36.80 5.23 62.90
C ARG A 83 36.71 6.62 62.28
N LEU A 84 37.49 7.59 62.76
CA LEU A 84 37.54 8.95 62.20
C LEU A 84 38.02 8.93 60.73
N LYS A 85 39.09 8.19 60.43
CA LYS A 85 39.61 8.06 59.05
C LYS A 85 38.57 7.40 58.12
N TYR A 86 37.84 6.40 58.61
CA TYR A 86 36.76 5.76 57.86
C TYR A 86 35.57 6.71 57.63
N ARG A 87 35.07 7.39 58.69
CA ARG A 87 34.01 8.41 58.57
C ARG A 87 34.39 9.51 57.56
N LYS A 88 35.65 9.99 57.58
CA LYS A 88 36.12 11.00 56.62
C LYS A 88 36.12 10.49 55.17
N LYS A 89 36.58 9.24 54.93
CA LYS A 89 36.49 8.59 53.62
C LYS A 89 35.06 8.47 53.14
N LEU A 90 34.17 7.98 54.00
CA LEU A 90 32.76 7.79 53.66
C LEU A 90 32.08 9.12 53.31
N ARG A 91 32.39 10.21 54.04
CA ARG A 91 31.87 11.55 53.73
C ARG A 91 32.39 12.05 52.38
N SER A 92 33.68 11.91 52.07
CA SER A 92 34.21 12.32 50.76
C SER A 92 33.71 11.44 49.61
N GLU A 93 33.56 10.13 49.81
CA GLU A 93 33.02 9.19 48.81
C GLU A 93 31.54 9.50 48.53
N ARG A 94 30.76 9.85 49.57
CA ARG A 94 29.37 10.33 49.42
C ARG A 94 29.29 11.67 48.69
N GLU A 95 30.11 12.65 49.07
CA GLU A 95 30.16 13.98 48.45
C GLU A 95 30.48 13.87 46.95
N THR A 96 31.44 13.02 46.55
CA THR A 96 31.72 12.76 45.13
C THR A 96 30.56 12.09 44.39
N LEU A 97 29.83 11.18 45.03
CA LEU A 97 28.68 10.51 44.41
C LEU A 97 27.48 11.46 44.26
N GLU A 98 27.22 12.34 45.24
CA GLU A 98 26.18 13.36 45.14
C GLU A 98 26.48 14.39 44.04
N ASP A 99 27.74 14.67 43.74
CA ASP A 99 28.13 15.54 42.62
C ASP A 99 28.08 14.81 41.26
N GLU A 100 28.50 13.53 41.20
CA GLU A 100 28.34 12.70 40.00
C GLU A 100 26.86 12.48 39.63
N GLU A 101 25.98 12.27 40.62
CA GLU A 101 24.53 12.11 40.43
C GLU A 101 23.88 13.38 39.85
N LYS A 102 24.26 14.58 40.34
CA LYS A 102 23.81 15.85 39.77
C LYS A 102 24.23 16.01 38.31
N LEU A 103 25.50 15.75 38.00
CA LEU A 103 26.02 15.85 36.63
C LEU A 103 25.31 14.88 35.67
N LEU A 104 25.11 13.62 36.09
CA LEU A 104 24.45 12.60 35.28
C LEU A 104 22.94 12.86 35.13
N SER A 105 22.26 13.38 36.15
CA SER A 105 20.85 13.76 36.06
C SER A 105 20.64 14.99 35.16
N GLU A 106 21.51 16.00 35.25
CA GLU A 106 21.54 17.13 34.32
C GLU A 106 21.76 16.67 32.86
N GLU A 107 22.77 15.82 32.59
CA GLU A 107 23.02 15.28 31.26
C GLU A 107 21.82 14.46 30.74
N LEU A 108 21.21 13.63 31.60
CA LEU A 108 20.06 12.82 31.24
C LEU A 108 18.83 13.69 30.92
N GLU A 109 18.59 14.76 31.67
CA GLU A 109 17.58 15.76 31.31
C GLU A 109 17.87 16.42 29.96
N GLU A 110 19.11 16.81 29.71
CA GLU A 110 19.53 17.44 28.45
C GLU A 110 19.26 16.53 27.25
N LEU A 111 19.66 15.25 27.36
CA LEU A 111 19.41 14.22 26.36
C LEU A 111 17.92 13.95 26.17
N GLN A 112 17.13 13.90 27.24
CA GLN A 112 15.67 13.79 27.15
C GLN A 112 15.04 15.00 26.46
N ARG A 113 15.46 16.23 26.81
CA ARG A 113 15.02 17.49 26.19
C ARG A 113 15.38 17.50 24.71
N ALA A 114 16.59 17.10 24.33
CA ALA A 114 17.04 16.97 22.95
C ALA A 114 16.21 15.93 22.17
N ARG A 115 15.97 14.75 22.75
CA ARG A 115 15.13 13.69 22.14
C ARG A 115 13.68 14.14 21.93
N LYS A 116 13.08 14.83 22.91
CA LYS A 116 11.73 15.42 22.81
C LYS A 116 11.67 16.48 21.69
N ARG A 117 12.67 17.36 21.58
CA ARG A 117 12.79 18.35 20.49
C ARG A 117 12.95 17.67 19.12
N ALA A 118 13.77 16.64 19.01
CA ALA A 118 14.00 15.90 17.75
C ALA A 118 12.73 15.19 17.27
N LYS A 119 11.98 14.50 18.16
CA LYS A 119 10.67 13.94 17.84
C LYS A 119 9.69 15.01 17.36
N ALA A 120 9.54 16.09 18.13
CA ALA A 120 8.63 17.19 17.78
C ALA A 120 9.01 17.90 16.47
N LEU A 121 10.29 17.89 16.08
CA LEU A 121 10.74 18.37 14.77
C LEU A 121 10.38 17.36 13.66
N GLY A 122 10.59 16.07 13.89
CA GLY A 122 10.25 14.99 12.95
C GLY A 122 8.76 14.87 12.63
N ASP A 123 7.88 15.15 13.61
CA ASP A 123 6.43 15.21 13.42
C ASP A 123 5.98 16.48 12.69
N LYS A 124 6.74 17.58 12.83
CA LYS A 124 6.47 18.88 12.17
C LYS A 124 7.17 19.05 10.83
N THR A 125 8.15 18.21 10.49
CA THR A 125 8.80 18.28 9.18
C THR A 125 7.80 18.00 8.08
N LEU A 126 7.57 19.00 7.22
CA LEU A 126 6.69 18.91 6.06
C LEU A 126 7.04 17.70 5.17
N ALA A 127 8.32 17.30 5.12
CA ALA A 127 8.75 16.08 4.45
C ALA A 127 8.05 14.81 4.99
N THR A 128 7.91 14.65 6.30
CA THR A 128 7.21 13.50 6.90
C THR A 128 5.73 13.49 6.51
N SER A 129 5.09 14.66 6.46
CA SER A 129 3.67 14.76 6.09
C SER A 129 3.45 14.57 4.58
N THR A 130 4.35 15.06 3.72
CA THR A 130 4.26 14.82 2.26
C THR A 130 4.52 13.35 1.91
N TRP A 131 5.53 12.70 2.51
CA TRP A 131 5.75 11.27 2.33
C TRP A 131 4.56 10.43 2.83
N ARG A 132 3.94 10.80 3.96
CA ARG A 132 2.70 10.17 4.43
C ARG A 132 1.56 10.32 3.42
N ALA A 133 1.36 11.52 2.86
CA ALA A 133 0.34 11.77 1.85
C ALA A 133 0.60 11.01 0.54
N ILE A 134 1.86 10.90 0.11
CA ILE A 134 2.26 10.09 -1.06
C ILE A 134 1.96 8.60 -0.78
N ALA A 135 2.35 8.07 0.38
CA ALA A 135 2.11 6.67 0.73
C ALA A 135 0.62 6.32 0.79
N ILE A 136 -0.22 7.22 1.31
CA ILE A 136 -1.70 7.07 1.30
C ILE A 136 -2.22 6.99 -0.14
N ARG A 137 -1.87 7.97 -1.00
CA ARG A 137 -2.30 7.98 -2.41
C ARG A 137 -1.85 6.74 -3.18
N GLN A 138 -0.62 6.28 -2.95
CA GLN A 138 -0.10 5.06 -3.58
C GLN A 138 -0.86 3.81 -3.11
N LYS A 139 -1.19 3.71 -1.81
CA LYS A 139 -2.03 2.63 -1.27
C LYS A 139 -3.44 2.64 -1.87
N GLU A 140 -4.07 3.80 -1.96
CA GLU A 140 -5.40 3.98 -2.56
C GLU A 140 -5.40 3.57 -4.04
N GLY A 141 -4.42 4.03 -4.82
CA GLY A 141 -4.26 3.65 -6.22
C GLY A 141 -4.05 2.15 -6.41
N ARG A 142 -3.25 1.51 -5.53
CA ARG A 142 -3.03 0.06 -5.55
C ARG A 142 -4.31 -0.72 -5.28
N LEU A 143 -5.10 -0.33 -4.26
CA LEU A 143 -6.36 -1.00 -3.92
C LEU A 143 -7.39 -0.92 -5.07
N VAL A 144 -7.45 0.22 -5.78
CA VAL A 144 -8.31 0.37 -6.96
C VAL A 144 -7.84 -0.54 -8.10
N ALA A 145 -6.54 -0.64 -8.34
CA ALA A 145 -5.97 -1.52 -9.36
C ALA A 145 -6.18 -3.01 -9.04
N GLU A 146 -5.99 -3.42 -7.77
CA GLU A 146 -6.25 -4.78 -7.27
C GLU A 146 -7.73 -5.18 -7.46
N GLU A 147 -8.67 -4.28 -7.16
CA GLU A 147 -10.10 -4.52 -7.37
C GLU A 147 -10.47 -4.60 -8.86
N GLN A 148 -9.89 -3.76 -9.71
CA GLN A 148 -10.07 -3.85 -11.17
C GLN A 148 -9.50 -5.16 -11.73
N GLN A 149 -8.30 -5.56 -11.29
CA GLN A 149 -7.69 -6.83 -11.67
C GLN A 149 -8.58 -8.02 -11.29
N ARG A 150 -9.11 -8.04 -10.07
CA ARG A 150 -10.04 -9.09 -9.60
C ARG A 150 -11.30 -9.18 -10.48
N ARG A 151 -11.87 -8.03 -10.87
CA ARG A 151 -13.02 -7.98 -11.80
C ARG A 151 -12.67 -8.51 -13.19
N LEU A 152 -11.50 -8.15 -13.71
CA LEU A 152 -11.03 -8.62 -15.02
C LEU A 152 -10.75 -10.12 -15.01
N GLN A 153 -10.11 -10.65 -13.97
CA GLN A 153 -9.89 -12.09 -13.80
C GLN A 153 -11.22 -12.86 -13.79
N ASN A 154 -12.19 -12.44 -12.97
CA ASN A 154 -13.54 -13.03 -12.96
C ASN A 154 -14.22 -12.96 -14.34
N ALA A 155 -14.09 -11.84 -15.07
CA ALA A 155 -14.65 -11.69 -16.41
C ALA A 155 -13.97 -12.61 -17.45
N VAL A 156 -12.66 -12.80 -17.36
CA VAL A 156 -11.90 -13.74 -18.19
C VAL A 156 -12.29 -15.19 -17.88
N GLU A 157 -12.39 -15.57 -16.61
CA GLU A 157 -12.86 -16.91 -16.21
C GLU A 157 -14.27 -17.21 -16.72
N ASN A 158 -15.20 -16.25 -16.59
CA ASN A 158 -16.57 -16.41 -17.08
C ASN A 158 -16.62 -16.54 -18.61
N ARG A 159 -15.80 -15.78 -19.35
CA ARG A 159 -15.67 -15.92 -20.80
C ARG A 159 -15.03 -17.25 -21.19
N ALA A 160 -14.01 -17.70 -20.45
CA ALA A 160 -13.37 -19.00 -20.68
C ALA A 160 -14.36 -20.16 -20.51
N LYS A 161 -15.20 -20.13 -19.46
CA LYS A 161 -16.28 -21.10 -19.23
C LYS A 161 -17.29 -21.11 -20.39
N ALA A 162 -17.76 -19.93 -20.81
CA ALA A 162 -18.70 -19.82 -21.94
C ALA A 162 -18.10 -20.36 -23.26
N ILE A 163 -16.82 -20.07 -23.53
CA ILE A 163 -16.09 -20.63 -24.68
C ILE A 163 -15.99 -22.17 -24.57
N GLU A 164 -15.69 -22.69 -23.39
CA GLU A 164 -15.59 -24.15 -23.16
C GLU A 164 -16.96 -24.84 -23.35
N GLU A 165 -18.04 -24.22 -22.88
CA GLU A 165 -19.43 -24.69 -23.05
C GLU A 165 -19.84 -24.71 -24.52
N ILE A 166 -19.64 -23.61 -25.26
CA ILE A 166 -19.91 -23.54 -26.70
C ILE A 166 -19.07 -24.60 -27.45
N ALA A 167 -17.79 -24.71 -27.13
CA ALA A 167 -16.92 -25.72 -27.73
C ALA A 167 -17.34 -27.16 -27.37
N ARG A 168 -17.99 -27.37 -26.21
CA ARG A 168 -18.57 -28.65 -25.81
C ARG A 168 -19.81 -28.97 -26.64
N MET A 169 -20.74 -28.03 -26.77
CA MET A 169 -21.94 -28.16 -27.61
C MET A 169 -21.55 -28.52 -29.06
N ILE A 170 -20.65 -27.76 -29.69
CA ILE A 170 -20.17 -28.04 -31.06
C ILE A 170 -19.57 -29.46 -31.17
N ARG A 171 -18.77 -29.89 -30.19
CA ARG A 171 -18.20 -31.25 -30.19
C ARG A 171 -19.25 -32.34 -30.01
N ASP A 172 -20.32 -32.08 -29.28
CA ASP A 172 -21.37 -33.06 -29.02
C ASP A 172 -22.38 -33.13 -30.17
N ASP A 173 -22.70 -32.01 -30.83
CA ASP A 173 -23.42 -31.98 -32.11
C ASP A 173 -22.66 -32.78 -33.20
N MET A 174 -21.34 -32.56 -33.32
CA MET A 174 -20.48 -33.34 -34.22
C MET A 174 -20.41 -34.83 -33.87
N LYS A 175 -20.61 -35.24 -32.61
CA LYS A 175 -20.68 -36.66 -32.20
C LYS A 175 -22.08 -37.26 -32.33
N GLY A 176 -23.13 -36.44 -32.30
CA GLY A 176 -24.50 -36.83 -32.59
C GLY A 176 -24.67 -37.21 -34.06
N SER A 177 -23.90 -36.57 -34.95
CA SER A 177 -23.80 -36.91 -36.38
C SER A 177 -23.00 -38.20 -36.65
N LYS A 178 -23.40 -39.32 -36.03
CA LYS A 178 -22.92 -40.68 -36.35
C LYS A 178 -23.84 -41.37 -37.35
N HIS A 179 -24.06 -40.75 -38.50
CA HIS A 179 -24.44 -41.49 -39.69
C HIS A 179 -23.30 -41.53 -40.71
N THR A 180 -23.17 -42.70 -41.30
CA THR A 180 -22.05 -43.17 -42.11
C THR A 180 -21.91 -42.44 -43.44
N ALA A 181 -20.66 -42.28 -43.87
CA ALA A 181 -20.22 -42.17 -45.26
C ALA A 181 -20.89 -41.07 -46.12
N ASN A 182 -20.20 -39.94 -46.28
CA ASN A 182 -19.39 -39.70 -47.49
C ASN A 182 -18.58 -38.40 -47.35
N ILE A 183 -17.35 -38.39 -47.88
CA ILE A 183 -16.55 -37.18 -48.04
C ILE A 183 -16.91 -36.56 -49.40
N GLU A 184 -18.16 -36.13 -49.52
CA GLU A 184 -18.51 -35.03 -50.41
C GLU A 184 -18.87 -33.86 -49.51
N MET A 185 -18.29 -32.69 -49.78
CA MET A 185 -18.53 -31.50 -48.97
C MET A 185 -20.02 -31.16 -49.00
N ASP A 186 -20.73 -31.47 -47.93
CA ASP A 186 -22.15 -31.15 -47.81
C ASP A 186 -22.32 -29.65 -47.61
N LYS A 187 -22.34 -28.92 -48.73
CA LYS A 187 -22.62 -27.49 -48.81
C LYS A 187 -23.99 -27.12 -48.22
N ARG A 188 -24.85 -28.10 -47.91
CA ARG A 188 -26.15 -27.90 -47.24
C ARG A 188 -26.04 -27.84 -45.71
N SER A 189 -24.90 -28.22 -45.13
CA SER A 189 -24.72 -28.31 -43.68
C SER A 189 -24.21 -27.02 -43.01
N LEU A 190 -23.90 -25.97 -43.78
CA LEU A 190 -23.41 -24.71 -43.20
C LEU A 190 -24.51 -23.82 -42.61
N LEU A 191 -25.74 -23.92 -43.14
CA LEU A 191 -26.95 -23.32 -42.56
C LEU A 191 -28.15 -24.21 -42.88
N LYS A 192 -28.70 -24.91 -41.89
CA LYS A 192 -30.11 -25.35 -41.95
C LYS A 192 -30.98 -24.11 -41.73
N LEU A 193 -31.18 -23.34 -42.79
CA LEU A 193 -32.25 -22.37 -42.87
C LEU A 193 -33.57 -23.12 -42.62
N ASN A 194 -34.36 -22.64 -41.66
CA ASN A 194 -35.71 -23.13 -41.45
C ASN A 194 -36.58 -22.68 -42.63
N ALA A 195 -37.74 -23.32 -42.83
CA ALA A 195 -38.67 -22.92 -43.88
C ALA A 195 -39.07 -21.44 -43.74
N ASP A 196 -39.24 -20.97 -42.51
CA ASP A 196 -39.54 -19.58 -42.17
C ASP A 196 -38.37 -18.64 -42.52
N ASP A 197 -37.12 -19.06 -42.35
CA ASP A 197 -35.94 -18.27 -42.72
C ASP A 197 -35.87 -18.13 -44.25
N THR A 198 -36.13 -19.19 -45.01
CA THR A 198 -36.18 -19.11 -46.48
C THR A 198 -37.28 -18.17 -46.98
N VAL A 199 -38.48 -18.22 -46.40
CA VAL A 199 -39.58 -17.29 -46.77
C VAL A 199 -39.20 -15.84 -46.48
N LEU A 200 -38.52 -15.56 -45.35
CA LEU A 200 -38.02 -14.23 -45.03
C LEU A 200 -36.95 -13.74 -46.02
N PHE A 201 -36.04 -14.61 -46.46
CA PHE A 201 -35.05 -14.24 -47.47
C PHE A 201 -35.67 -14.07 -48.86
N ASP A 202 -36.67 -14.85 -49.22
CA ASP A 202 -37.42 -14.68 -50.47
C ASP A 202 -38.20 -13.33 -50.46
N GLU A 203 -38.87 -12.97 -49.36
CA GLU A 203 -39.52 -11.65 -49.19
C GLU A 203 -38.52 -10.49 -49.32
N PHE A 204 -37.32 -10.61 -48.73
CA PHE A 204 -36.26 -9.61 -48.92
C PHE A 204 -35.69 -9.55 -50.34
N LEU A 205 -35.69 -10.67 -51.08
CA LEU A 205 -35.25 -10.70 -52.48
C LEU A 205 -36.29 -10.05 -53.40
N ASP A 206 -37.58 -10.32 -53.17
CA ASP A 206 -38.69 -9.67 -53.88
C ASP A 206 -38.68 -8.14 -53.65
N ASP A 207 -38.50 -7.70 -52.38
CA ASP A 207 -38.35 -6.28 -52.03
C ASP A 207 -37.14 -5.63 -52.73
N LEU A 208 -36.01 -6.35 -52.80
CA LEU A 208 -34.81 -5.89 -53.52
C LEU A 208 -35.05 -5.80 -55.03
N GLU A 209 -35.74 -6.77 -55.65
CA GLU A 209 -36.07 -6.75 -57.08
C GLU A 209 -36.96 -5.55 -57.44
N VAL A 210 -37.82 -5.09 -56.53
CA VAL A 210 -38.60 -3.84 -56.69
C VAL A 210 -37.75 -2.58 -56.45
N MET A 211 -36.81 -2.63 -55.50
CA MET A 211 -36.01 -1.46 -55.10
C MET A 211 -34.82 -1.16 -56.01
N TYR A 212 -34.22 -2.15 -56.67
CA TYR A 212 -33.11 -1.94 -57.60
C TYR A 212 -33.50 -1.05 -58.81
N PRO A 213 -34.58 -1.32 -59.57
CA PRO A 213 -35.00 -0.48 -60.70
C PRO A 213 -35.26 0.98 -60.28
N ARG A 214 -35.89 1.19 -59.12
CA ARG A 214 -36.13 2.53 -58.57
C ARG A 214 -34.83 3.26 -58.22
N THR A 215 -33.80 2.52 -57.81
CA THR A 215 -32.48 3.08 -57.50
C THR A 215 -31.73 3.41 -58.80
N ASP A 216 -31.84 2.56 -59.82
CA ASP A 216 -31.29 2.81 -61.17
C ASP A 216 -31.92 4.04 -61.83
N GLU A 217 -33.24 4.24 -61.70
CA GLU A 217 -33.94 5.46 -62.14
C GLU A 217 -33.34 6.73 -61.52
N VAL A 218 -33.02 6.69 -60.21
CA VAL A 218 -32.38 7.81 -59.50
C VAL A 218 -30.95 8.02 -59.99
N PHE A 219 -30.15 6.97 -60.18
CA PHE A 219 -28.80 7.11 -60.71
C PHE A 219 -28.79 7.67 -62.14
N GLN A 220 -29.70 7.22 -63.01
CA GLN A 220 -29.87 7.78 -64.35
C GLN A 220 -30.28 9.27 -64.29
N ALA A 221 -31.21 9.65 -63.42
CA ALA A 221 -31.63 11.04 -63.21
C ALA A 221 -30.48 11.94 -62.68
N CYS A 222 -29.58 11.39 -61.86
CA CYS A 222 -28.36 12.05 -61.41
C CYS A 222 -27.25 12.15 -62.48
N GLY A 223 -27.45 11.53 -63.65
CA GLY A 223 -26.48 11.54 -64.75
C GLY A 223 -25.36 10.52 -64.63
N ALA A 224 -25.53 9.47 -63.82
CA ALA A 224 -24.62 8.33 -63.82
C ALA A 224 -24.78 7.54 -65.14
N GLU A 225 -23.67 7.30 -65.83
CA GLU A 225 -23.67 6.46 -67.03
C GLU A 225 -23.81 4.98 -66.63
N GLU A 226 -24.72 4.24 -67.28
CA GLU A 226 -24.89 2.79 -67.10
C GLU A 226 -23.59 2.00 -67.40
N LYS A 227 -22.75 2.54 -68.29
CA LYS A 227 -21.49 1.94 -68.74
C LYS A 227 -20.39 3.01 -68.84
N PRO A 228 -19.82 3.46 -67.70
CA PRO A 228 -18.86 4.55 -67.69
C PRO A 228 -17.56 4.13 -68.39
N THR A 229 -17.08 4.96 -69.32
CA THR A 229 -15.83 4.68 -70.07
C THR A 229 -14.58 4.83 -69.19
N MET A 230 -14.67 5.60 -68.11
CA MET A 230 -13.59 5.86 -67.16
C MET A 230 -14.15 6.26 -65.79
N SER A 231 -13.36 6.07 -64.73
CA SER A 231 -13.71 6.57 -63.40
C SER A 231 -13.73 8.10 -63.38
N TYR A 232 -14.74 8.69 -62.76
CA TYR A 232 -14.86 10.13 -62.58
C TYR A 232 -15.47 10.48 -61.22
N ARG A 233 -15.23 11.72 -60.79
CA ARG A 233 -15.79 12.28 -59.56
C ARG A 233 -16.30 13.68 -59.84
N LEU A 234 -17.62 13.88 -59.72
CA LEU A 234 -18.20 15.21 -59.63
C LEU A 234 -18.22 15.59 -58.16
N GLY A 235 -17.38 16.57 -57.82
CA GLY A 235 -17.28 17.10 -56.45
C GLY A 235 -18.56 17.80 -55.98
N PRO A 236 -18.59 18.26 -54.72
CA PRO A 236 -19.80 18.77 -54.08
C PRO A 236 -20.43 19.95 -54.83
N HIS A 237 -21.52 19.68 -55.53
CA HIS A 237 -22.32 20.67 -56.24
C HIS A 237 -23.55 21.03 -55.39
N ARG A 238 -23.59 22.25 -54.85
CA ARG A 238 -24.78 22.77 -54.16
C ARG A 238 -25.89 23.03 -55.18
N LYS A 239 -26.95 22.24 -55.12
CA LYS A 239 -28.18 22.39 -55.92
C LYS A 239 -29.29 22.96 -55.03
N ARG A 240 -30.22 23.68 -55.64
CA ARG A 240 -31.43 24.20 -54.99
C ARG A 240 -32.63 23.79 -55.82
N GLU A 241 -33.55 23.06 -55.20
CA GLU A 241 -34.79 22.62 -55.81
C GLU A 241 -35.96 23.15 -54.98
N GLY A 242 -36.63 24.18 -55.49
CA GLY A 242 -37.61 24.96 -54.73
C GLY A 242 -36.98 25.61 -53.49
N ASP A 243 -37.48 25.22 -52.32
CA ASP A 243 -37.04 25.71 -51.01
C ASP A 243 -35.95 24.84 -50.37
N VAL A 244 -35.64 23.67 -50.95
CA VAL A 244 -34.64 22.75 -50.41
C VAL A 244 -33.30 22.96 -51.11
N GLU A 245 -32.24 23.18 -50.33
CA GLU A 245 -30.86 23.14 -50.80
C GLU A 245 -30.18 21.84 -50.37
N TYR A 246 -29.53 21.18 -51.32
CA TYR A 246 -28.76 19.95 -51.07
C TYR A 246 -27.40 20.02 -51.74
N ILE A 247 -26.47 19.17 -51.29
CA ILE A 247 -25.14 19.05 -51.89
C ILE A 247 -25.07 17.69 -52.57
N ASP A 248 -24.98 17.72 -53.88
CA ASP A 248 -24.86 16.54 -54.73
C ASP A 248 -23.38 16.17 -54.88
N ASN A 249 -23.06 14.87 -54.80
CA ASN A 249 -21.72 14.31 -54.96
C ASN A 249 -21.87 13.00 -55.74
N LEU A 250 -21.25 12.90 -56.92
CA LEU A 250 -21.34 11.72 -57.78
C LEU A 250 -19.94 11.17 -58.06
N ASP A 251 -19.57 10.10 -57.37
CA ASP A 251 -18.32 9.37 -57.55
C ASP A 251 -18.60 8.05 -58.29
N VAL A 252 -18.12 7.93 -59.53
CA VAL A 252 -18.24 6.72 -60.36
C VAL A 252 -16.86 6.08 -60.52
N LEU A 253 -16.73 4.83 -60.04
CA LEU A 253 -15.49 4.06 -60.10
C LEU A 253 -15.60 2.95 -61.14
N LEU A 254 -14.91 3.10 -62.27
CA LEU A 254 -14.69 2.00 -63.21
C LEU A 254 -13.59 1.09 -62.65
N ILE A 255 -13.92 -0.19 -62.46
CA ILE A 255 -12.96 -1.22 -62.06
C ILE A 255 -12.60 -2.03 -63.32
N PRO A 256 -11.34 -2.02 -63.78
CA PRO A 256 -10.94 -2.62 -65.07
C PRO A 256 -10.71 -4.15 -65.00
N PHE A 257 -11.37 -4.82 -64.05
CA PHE A 257 -11.25 -6.26 -63.78
C PHE A 257 -12.65 -6.87 -63.73
N SER A 258 -12.78 -8.20 -63.88
CA SER A 258 -14.11 -8.82 -63.77
C SER A 258 -14.69 -8.66 -62.36
N PHE A 259 -16.02 -8.70 -62.26
CA PHE A 259 -16.72 -8.67 -60.98
C PHE A 259 -16.18 -9.75 -60.03
N GLU A 260 -16.08 -10.99 -60.51
CA GLU A 260 -15.53 -12.14 -59.77
C GLU A 260 -14.12 -11.85 -59.21
N GLN A 261 -13.19 -11.41 -60.06
CA GLN A 261 -11.81 -11.09 -59.65
C GLN A 261 -11.77 -9.95 -58.61
N THR A 262 -12.64 -8.96 -58.77
CA THR A 262 -12.74 -7.81 -57.86
C THR A 262 -13.30 -8.24 -56.50
N CYS A 263 -14.38 -9.02 -56.49
CA CYS A 263 -14.98 -9.56 -55.28
C CYS A 263 -14.03 -10.50 -54.53
N ASP A 264 -13.39 -11.44 -55.21
CA ASP A 264 -12.43 -12.37 -54.62
C ASP A 264 -11.24 -11.63 -53.99
N THR A 265 -10.66 -10.67 -54.71
CA THR A 265 -9.51 -9.90 -54.20
C THR A 265 -9.90 -8.96 -53.05
N MET A 266 -11.07 -8.34 -53.09
CA MET A 266 -11.58 -7.50 -52.00
C MET A 266 -11.91 -8.34 -50.76
N TRP A 267 -12.54 -9.49 -50.92
CA TRP A 267 -12.85 -10.43 -49.83
C TRP A 267 -11.59 -11.00 -49.17
N GLN A 268 -10.60 -11.41 -49.98
CA GLN A 268 -9.29 -11.83 -49.46
C GLN A 268 -8.59 -10.68 -48.72
N SER A 269 -8.71 -9.43 -49.20
CA SER A 269 -8.11 -8.26 -48.57
C SER A 269 -8.74 -7.93 -47.22
N MET A 270 -10.09 -7.94 -47.14
CA MET A 270 -10.81 -7.83 -45.86
C MET A 270 -10.38 -8.93 -44.89
N THR A 271 -10.37 -10.19 -45.34
CA THR A 271 -9.98 -11.35 -44.50
C THR A 271 -8.56 -11.20 -43.93
N ARG A 272 -7.62 -10.63 -44.70
CA ARG A 272 -6.25 -10.34 -44.24
C ARG A 272 -6.20 -9.21 -43.22
N LEU A 273 -6.96 -8.12 -43.42
CA LEU A 273 -7.04 -7.00 -42.46
C LEU A 273 -7.58 -7.45 -41.10
N TYR A 274 -8.65 -8.27 -41.08
CA TYR A 274 -9.16 -8.83 -39.83
C TYR A 274 -8.14 -9.75 -39.15
N ARG A 275 -7.48 -10.65 -39.89
CA ARG A 275 -6.42 -11.52 -39.33
C ARG A 275 -5.19 -10.77 -38.79
N GLN A 276 -4.82 -9.63 -39.39
CA GLN A 276 -3.74 -8.79 -38.86
C GLN A 276 -4.14 -8.06 -37.57
N ARG A 277 -5.43 -7.78 -37.36
CA ARG A 277 -5.89 -7.09 -36.15
C ARG A 277 -5.79 -7.95 -34.90
N ASP A 278 -5.82 -9.28 -35.06
CA ASP A 278 -5.63 -10.25 -33.97
C ASP A 278 -4.14 -10.42 -33.56
N TRP A 279 -3.18 -9.82 -34.29
CA TRP A 279 -1.75 -9.94 -33.98
C TRP A 279 -1.24 -8.87 -33.00
N TYR A 280 -2.07 -7.91 -32.60
CA TYR A 280 -1.74 -6.93 -31.55
C TYR A 280 -2.11 -7.45 -30.15
N HIS A 281 -1.51 -8.59 -29.77
CA HIS A 281 -1.47 -9.01 -28.38
C HIS A 281 -0.34 -8.30 -27.62
N TYR A 282 -0.63 -7.94 -26.37
CA TYR A 282 0.20 -7.10 -25.51
C TYR A 282 1.50 -7.80 -25.10
N ASN A 283 2.59 -7.01 -25.00
CA ASN A 283 3.74 -7.32 -24.14
C ASN A 283 3.40 -7.05 -22.67
#